data_AF-A0A1X7UWY4-F1
#
_entry.id   AF-A0A1X7UWY4-F1
#
_cell.length_a   1.000
_cell.length_b   1.000
_cell.length_c   1.000
_cell.angle_alpha   90.00
_cell.angle_beta   90.00
_cell.angle_gamma   90.00
#
_symmetry.space_group_name_H-M   'P 1'
#
loop_
_entity.id
_entity.type
_entity.pdbx_description
1 polymer ?
#
loop_
_entity_poly.entity_id
_entity_poly.type
_entity_poly.pdbx_seq_one_letter_code
_entity_poly.pdbx_strand_id
1 'polypeptide(L)'
;MATAQQRSSGRPAINVSIREIEYLRSLRFSFTKISEILSISRSTLYRRLDEEGTDRLPTYTDISDHDLDRALLQIKESHPNDGERLMMGHLLQSGILVQRHRIRASIHRIDPIGTASRRSRTIRRRVYNVEGPNSLWHIDGNHKLIKWRFVIHGGIDGYTRTVIYLKCSTNNLAATVMSSFYEAVCVYGVPDKVRSDLGGENIDVWRYMVEQKQSNSAVLTDGG
;
A
#
# COMPACT_ATOMS: atom_id res chain seq x y z
N MET A 1 -30.99 8.52 -13.14
CA MET A 1 -31.72 7.25 -12.83
C MET A 1 -32.20 6.66 -14.14
N ALA A 2 -31.86 5.40 -14.44
CA ALA A 2 -32.24 4.77 -15.70
C ALA A 2 -33.76 4.53 -15.78
N THR A 3 -34.39 4.92 -16.88
CA THR A 3 -35.84 4.81 -17.09
C THR A 3 -36.16 3.84 -18.22
N ALA A 4 -37.21 3.04 -18.05
CA ALA A 4 -37.64 2.09 -19.07
C ALA A 4 -38.47 2.80 -20.15
N GLN A 5 -38.18 2.57 -21.42
CA GLN A 5 -38.97 3.09 -22.54
C GLN A 5 -39.62 1.92 -23.30
N GLN A 6 -40.94 2.02 -23.53
CA GLN A 6 -41.69 1.00 -24.26
C GLN A 6 -41.33 1.02 -25.75
N ARG A 7 -40.94 -0.14 -26.29
CA ARG A 7 -40.90 -0.42 -27.73
C ARG A 7 -42.07 -1.34 -28.10
N SER A 8 -42.49 -1.28 -29.36
CA SER A 8 -43.64 -2.00 -29.92
C SER A 8 -43.48 -3.53 -30.02
N SER A 9 -42.29 -4.08 -29.71
CA SER A 9 -42.08 -5.50 -29.41
C SER A 9 -40.71 -5.73 -28.75
N GLY A 10 -40.63 -6.70 -27.81
CA GLY A 10 -39.41 -7.07 -27.08
C GLY A 10 -39.24 -6.46 -25.68
N ARG A 11 -38.19 -6.90 -24.95
CA ARG A 11 -37.86 -6.42 -23.59
C ARG A 11 -37.61 -4.89 -23.61
N PRO A 12 -38.18 -4.10 -22.69
CA PRO A 12 -38.01 -2.65 -22.67
C PRO A 12 -36.54 -2.22 -22.66
N ALA A 13 -36.19 -1.25 -23.50
CA ALA A 13 -34.86 -0.69 -23.52
C ALA A 13 -34.64 0.14 -22.25
N ILE A 14 -33.54 -0.12 -21.54
CA ILE A 14 -33.08 0.72 -20.44
C ILE A 14 -32.52 2.00 -21.08
N ASN A 15 -33.18 3.14 -20.86
CA ASN A 15 -32.69 4.43 -21.32
C ASN A 15 -31.66 4.94 -20.30
N VAL A 16 -30.42 5.07 -20.78
CA VAL A 16 -29.29 5.57 -20.01
C VAL A 16 -28.89 6.90 -20.66
N SER A 17 -28.79 7.95 -19.84
CA SER A 17 -28.39 9.27 -20.31
C SER A 17 -26.91 9.25 -20.72
N ILE A 18 -26.62 9.62 -21.97
CA ILE A 18 -25.24 9.75 -22.42
C ILE A 18 -24.48 10.80 -21.62
N ARG A 19 -25.16 11.87 -21.18
CA ARG A 19 -24.59 12.91 -20.31
C ARG A 19 -24.19 12.36 -18.94
N GLU A 20 -24.95 11.42 -18.37
CA GLU A 20 -24.57 10.76 -17.11
C GLU A 20 -23.31 9.90 -17.32
N ILE A 21 -23.20 9.18 -18.45
CA ILE A 21 -22.01 8.40 -18.79
C ILE A 21 -20.79 9.32 -18.99
N GLU A 22 -20.93 10.40 -19.76
CA GLU A 22 -19.89 11.41 -19.98
C GLU A 22 -19.43 12.07 -18.67
N TYR A 23 -20.37 12.41 -17.79
CA TYR A 23 -20.06 12.94 -16.48
C TYR A 23 -19.29 11.93 -15.62
N LEU A 24 -19.74 10.68 -15.53
CA LEU A 24 -19.02 9.66 -14.77
C LEU A 24 -17.65 9.36 -15.39
N ARG A 25 -17.51 9.50 -16.71
CA ARG A 25 -16.22 9.42 -17.40
C ARG A 25 -15.32 10.61 -17.11
N SER A 26 -15.85 11.81 -16.98
CA SER A 26 -15.08 13.00 -16.57
C SER A 26 -14.58 12.87 -15.13
N LEU A 27 -15.34 12.20 -14.26
CA LEU A 27 -14.93 11.74 -12.93
C LEU A 27 -13.96 10.55 -12.93
N ARG A 28 -13.50 10.11 -14.11
CA ARG A 28 -12.50 9.05 -14.31
C ARG A 28 -12.92 7.65 -13.86
N PHE A 29 -14.22 7.38 -13.71
CA PHE A 29 -14.69 6.01 -13.47
C PHE A 29 -14.47 5.13 -14.70
N SER A 30 -14.03 3.88 -14.49
CA SER A 30 -13.94 2.89 -15.57
C SER A 30 -15.33 2.51 -16.08
N PHE A 31 -15.44 2.04 -17.32
CA PHE A 31 -16.74 1.57 -17.85
C PHE A 31 -17.35 0.44 -17.01
N THR A 32 -16.52 -0.42 -16.43
CA THR A 32 -16.98 -1.41 -15.43
C THR A 32 -17.61 -0.71 -14.23
N LYS A 33 -16.93 0.28 -13.65
CA LYS A 33 -17.44 0.99 -12.49
C LYS A 33 -18.69 1.81 -12.80
N ILE A 34 -18.76 2.39 -13.99
CA ILE A 34 -19.95 3.10 -14.49
C ILE A 34 -21.12 2.13 -14.61
N SER A 35 -20.90 0.92 -15.16
CA SER A 35 -21.95 -0.09 -15.25
C SER A 35 -22.49 -0.50 -13.88
N GLU A 36 -21.63 -0.60 -12.86
CA GLU A 36 -22.02 -0.83 -11.46
C GLU A 36 -22.81 0.36 -10.89
N ILE A 37 -22.32 1.59 -11.04
CA ILE A 37 -22.95 2.82 -10.54
C ILE A 37 -24.35 2.99 -11.13
N LEU A 38 -24.48 2.77 -12.44
CA LEU A 38 -25.74 2.90 -13.17
C LEU A 38 -26.63 1.66 -13.03
N SER A 39 -26.15 0.59 -12.37
CA SER A 39 -26.85 -0.69 -12.21
C SER A 39 -27.31 -1.29 -13.55
N ILE A 40 -26.45 -1.23 -14.57
CA ILE A 40 -26.69 -1.77 -15.90
C ILE A 40 -25.63 -2.80 -16.29
N SER A 41 -25.96 -3.66 -17.24
CA SER A 41 -24.96 -4.57 -17.81
C SER A 41 -23.93 -3.79 -18.65
N ARG A 42 -22.68 -4.27 -18.71
CA ARG A 42 -21.65 -3.73 -19.60
C ARG A 42 -22.12 -3.71 -21.06
N SER A 43 -22.86 -4.73 -21.50
CA SER A 43 -23.43 -4.80 -22.85
C SER A 43 -24.43 -3.68 -23.10
N THR A 44 -25.25 -3.31 -22.11
CA THR A 44 -26.19 -2.18 -22.20
C THR A 44 -25.44 -0.85 -22.33
N LEU A 45 -24.35 -0.69 -21.56
CA LEU A 45 -23.50 0.50 -21.59
C LEU A 45 -22.79 0.66 -22.94
N TYR A 46 -22.14 -0.39 -23.45
CA TYR A 46 -21.44 -0.35 -24.74
C TYR A 46 -22.41 -0.14 -25.92
N ARG A 47 -23.58 -0.81 -25.92
CA ARG A 47 -24.61 -0.54 -26.94
C ARG A 47 -25.02 0.94 -26.96
N ARG A 48 -25.16 1.56 -25.79
CA ARG A 48 -25.56 2.98 -25.70
C ARG A 48 -24.46 3.92 -26.22
N LEU A 49 -23.21 3.59 -25.96
CA LEU A 49 -22.05 4.34 -26.49
C LEU A 49 -21.97 4.24 -28.02
N ASP A 50 -22.21 3.05 -28.58
CA ASP A 50 -22.24 2.79 -30.01
C ASP A 50 -23.40 3.54 -30.71
N GLU A 51 -24.61 3.48 -30.14
CA GLU A 51 -25.79 4.22 -30.63
C GLU A 51 -25.57 5.74 -30.72
N GLU A 52 -24.76 6.31 -29.83
CA GLU A 52 -24.45 7.74 -29.76
C GLU A 52 -23.09 8.08 -30.39
N GLY A 53 -22.43 7.12 -31.05
CA GLY A 53 -21.12 7.32 -31.69
C GLY A 53 -19.99 7.72 -30.72
N THR A 54 -20.15 7.44 -29.43
CA THR A 54 -19.29 7.92 -28.32
C THR A 54 -18.27 6.89 -27.84
N ASP A 55 -18.03 5.83 -28.61
CA ASP A 55 -16.99 4.80 -28.41
C ASP A 55 -15.56 5.36 -28.22
N ARG A 56 -15.39 6.66 -28.39
CA ARG A 56 -14.12 7.38 -28.40
C ARG A 56 -13.88 8.29 -27.20
N LEU A 57 -14.66 8.25 -26.12
CA LEU A 57 -14.32 9.05 -24.94
C LEU A 57 -12.92 8.64 -24.42
N PRO A 58 -11.91 9.51 -24.58
CA PRO A 58 -10.53 9.10 -24.35
C PRO A 58 -10.34 8.79 -22.87
N THR A 59 -9.88 7.57 -22.57
CA THR A 59 -9.57 7.18 -21.19
C THR A 59 -8.34 7.89 -20.69
N TYR A 60 -7.38 8.13 -21.57
CA TYR A 60 -6.12 8.79 -21.27
C TYR A 60 -6.07 10.13 -21.97
N THR A 61 -5.42 11.10 -21.34
CA THR A 61 -5.08 12.37 -21.95
C THR A 61 -4.18 12.12 -23.15
N ASP A 62 -4.53 12.72 -24.28
CA ASP A 62 -3.65 12.74 -25.44
C ASP A 62 -2.50 13.73 -25.16
N ILE A 63 -1.35 13.17 -24.82
CA ILE A 63 -0.14 13.91 -24.45
C ILE A 63 1.04 13.20 -25.09
N SER A 64 1.97 13.95 -25.69
CA SER A 64 3.18 13.38 -26.27
C SER A 64 4.13 12.86 -25.18
N ASP A 65 5.03 11.95 -25.53
CA ASP A 65 6.07 11.48 -24.59
C ASP A 65 6.99 12.64 -24.16
N HIS A 66 7.23 13.60 -25.06
CA HIS A 66 8.04 14.80 -24.76
C HIS A 66 7.36 15.71 -23.73
N ASP A 67 6.06 15.96 -23.87
CA ASP A 67 5.29 16.79 -22.93
C ASP A 67 5.13 16.10 -21.58
N LEU A 68 4.95 14.78 -21.59
CA LEU A 68 4.92 13.97 -20.38
C LEU A 68 6.25 14.05 -19.62
N ASP A 69 7.38 13.94 -20.33
CA ASP A 69 8.72 14.08 -19.75
C ASP A 69 8.90 15.46 -19.11
N ARG A 70 8.46 16.55 -19.77
CA ARG A 70 8.50 17.91 -19.21
C ARG A 70 7.66 18.05 -17.94
N ALA A 71 6.43 17.54 -17.96
CA ALA A 71 5.54 17.58 -16.79
C ALA A 71 6.12 16.83 -15.59
N LEU A 72 6.70 15.65 -15.81
CA LEU A 72 7.32 14.87 -14.74
C LEU A 72 8.64 15.48 -14.23
N LEU A 73 9.42 16.13 -15.10
CA LEU A 73 10.60 16.89 -14.69
C LEU A 73 10.23 18.02 -13.72
N GLN A 74 9.19 18.79 -14.05
CA GLN A 74 8.71 19.88 -13.19
C GLN A 74 8.24 19.36 -11.82
N ILE A 75 7.55 18.21 -11.78
CA ILE A 75 7.16 17.59 -10.50
C ILE A 75 8.41 17.18 -9.71
N LYS A 76 9.45 16.63 -10.37
CA LYS A 76 10.70 16.22 -9.73
C LYS A 76 11.48 17.38 -9.13
N GLU A 77 11.36 18.61 -9.63
CA GLU A 77 12.02 19.77 -9.04
C GLU A 77 11.57 20.01 -7.59
N SER A 78 10.29 19.80 -7.31
CA SER A 78 9.71 19.93 -5.97
C SER A 78 9.66 18.60 -5.19
N HIS A 79 9.62 17.47 -5.90
CA HIS A 79 9.45 16.14 -5.33
C HIS A 79 10.45 15.13 -5.92
N PRO A 80 11.76 15.29 -5.63
CA PRO A 80 12.83 14.53 -6.31
C PRO A 80 12.76 13.01 -6.08
N ASN A 81 12.23 12.60 -4.92
CA ASN A 81 12.16 11.21 -4.48
C ASN A 81 10.84 10.50 -4.84
N ASP A 82 9.90 11.21 -5.45
CA ASP A 82 8.59 10.64 -5.74
C ASP A 82 8.69 9.49 -6.75
N GLY A 83 8.11 8.35 -6.36
CA GLY A 83 8.01 7.18 -7.20
C GLY A 83 6.83 7.26 -8.16
N GLU A 84 6.76 6.29 -9.07
CA GLU A 84 5.72 6.15 -10.10
C GLU A 84 4.29 6.42 -9.60
N ARG A 85 3.92 5.91 -8.42
CA ARG A 85 2.56 6.08 -7.86
C ARG A 85 2.25 7.53 -7.48
N LEU A 86 3.22 8.24 -6.89
CA LEU A 86 3.04 9.63 -6.48
C LEU A 86 3.07 10.54 -7.71
N MET A 87 3.99 10.28 -8.64
CA MET A 87 4.03 10.94 -9.96
C MET A 87 2.70 10.83 -10.71
N MET A 88 2.08 9.65 -10.70
CA MET A 88 0.73 9.45 -11.26
C MET A 88 -0.32 10.31 -10.54
N GLY A 89 -0.24 10.42 -9.22
CA GLY A 89 -1.14 11.27 -8.42
C GLY A 89 -1.02 12.76 -8.77
N HIS A 90 0.20 13.27 -8.91
CA HIS A 90 0.46 14.66 -9.31
C HIS A 90 -0.09 14.95 -10.71
N LEU A 91 0.19 14.08 -11.68
CA LEU A 91 -0.37 14.22 -13.03
C LEU A 91 -1.90 14.22 -13.02
N LEU A 92 -2.51 13.33 -12.23
CA LEU A 92 -3.96 13.27 -12.06
C LEU A 92 -4.53 14.56 -11.47
N GLN A 93 -3.86 15.16 -10.50
CA GLN A 93 -4.25 16.45 -9.93
C GLN A 93 -4.21 17.58 -10.97
N SER A 94 -3.28 17.50 -11.92
CA SER A 94 -3.20 18.40 -13.08
C SER A 94 -4.14 18.00 -14.24
N GLY A 95 -5.02 17.02 -14.04
CA GLY A 95 -5.97 16.56 -15.07
C GLY A 95 -5.37 15.66 -16.15
N ILE A 96 -4.11 15.26 -16.01
CA ILE A 96 -3.37 14.41 -16.94
C ILE A 96 -3.48 12.96 -16.48
N LEU A 97 -4.21 12.15 -17.25
CA LEU A 97 -4.31 10.71 -17.02
C LEU A 97 -3.55 9.98 -18.12
N VAL A 98 -2.47 9.30 -17.77
CA VAL A 98 -1.63 8.56 -18.73
C VAL A 98 -1.47 7.10 -18.29
N GLN A 99 -1.15 6.25 -19.25
CA GLN A 99 -0.90 4.84 -18.98
C GLN A 99 0.31 4.69 -18.05
N ARG A 100 0.20 3.79 -17.08
CA ARG A 100 1.25 3.53 -16.10
C ARG A 100 2.61 3.21 -16.74
N HIS A 101 2.63 2.45 -17.83
CA HIS A 101 3.86 2.12 -18.55
C HIS A 101 4.54 3.34 -19.18
N ARG A 102 3.78 4.36 -19.62
CA ARG A 102 4.33 5.62 -20.16
C ARG A 102 4.95 6.47 -19.07
N ILE A 103 4.31 6.56 -17.89
CA ILE A 103 4.91 7.22 -16.72
C ILE A 103 6.24 6.55 -16.37
N ARG A 104 6.27 5.22 -16.30
CA ARG A 104 7.50 4.47 -16.00
C ARG A 104 8.59 4.72 -17.05
N ALA A 105 8.25 4.68 -18.33
CA ALA A 105 9.19 4.98 -19.42
C ALA A 105 9.72 6.41 -19.33
N SER A 106 8.86 7.38 -19.04
CA SER A 106 9.21 8.78 -18.83
C SER A 106 10.17 8.96 -17.66
N ILE A 107 9.87 8.39 -16.48
CA ILE A 107 10.76 8.40 -15.31
C ILE A 107 12.16 7.86 -15.66
N HIS A 108 12.22 6.78 -16.45
CA HIS A 108 13.49 6.21 -16.90
C HIS A 108 14.27 7.15 -17.83
N ARG A 109 13.59 7.90 -18.70
CA ARG A 109 14.22 8.87 -19.62
C ARG A 109 14.72 10.11 -18.89
N ILE A 110 13.94 10.65 -17.96
CA ILE A 110 14.25 11.92 -17.27
C ILE A 110 15.20 11.74 -16.08
N ASP A 111 15.27 10.54 -15.49
CA ASP A 111 16.10 10.23 -14.33
C ASP A 111 16.84 8.88 -14.50
N PRO A 112 17.73 8.76 -15.50
CA PRO A 112 18.48 7.53 -15.73
C PRO A 112 19.44 7.22 -14.58
N ILE A 113 20.04 8.25 -13.97
CA ILE A 113 20.99 8.11 -12.85
C ILE A 113 20.28 7.69 -11.57
N GLY A 114 19.19 8.35 -11.17
CA GLY A 114 18.42 7.99 -9.98
C GLY A 114 17.72 6.64 -10.13
N THR A 115 17.37 6.24 -11.35
CA THR A 115 16.92 4.87 -11.63
C THR A 115 18.04 3.86 -11.45
N ALA A 116 19.21 4.09 -12.05
CA ALA A 116 20.36 3.20 -11.95
C ALA A 116 20.86 3.09 -10.50
N SER A 117 20.92 4.21 -9.77
CA SER A 117 21.29 4.28 -8.36
C SER A 117 20.36 3.44 -7.48
N ARG A 118 19.03 3.57 -7.67
CA ARG A 118 18.04 2.72 -6.96
C ARG A 118 18.17 1.24 -7.29
N ARG A 119 18.51 0.91 -8.54
CA ARG A 119 18.79 -0.48 -8.97
C ARG A 119 20.11 -1.01 -8.39
N SER A 120 21.08 -0.12 -8.17
CA SER A 120 22.41 -0.42 -7.58
C SER A 120 22.43 -0.43 -6.05
N ARG A 121 21.35 0.01 -5.39
CA ARG A 121 21.12 -0.13 -3.94
C ARG A 121 20.87 -1.61 -3.60
N THR A 122 21.84 -2.46 -3.90
CA THR A 122 22.02 -3.75 -3.27
C THR A 122 22.01 -3.49 -1.77
N ILE A 123 21.04 -4.07 -1.06
CA ILE A 123 20.95 -3.99 0.39
C ILE A 123 22.31 -4.46 0.94
N ARG A 124 23.12 -3.52 1.46
CA ARG A 124 24.34 -3.86 2.19
C ARG A 124 23.92 -4.55 3.48
N ARG A 125 23.80 -5.88 3.43
CA ARG A 125 23.52 -6.71 4.60
C ARG A 125 24.72 -6.55 5.55
N ARG A 126 24.51 -5.93 6.70
CA ARG A 126 25.49 -5.95 7.80
C ARG A 126 25.67 -7.40 8.23
N VAL A 127 26.89 -7.79 8.60
CA VAL A 127 27.13 -9.09 9.24
C VAL A 127 26.34 -9.10 10.54
N TYR A 128 25.36 -9.98 10.61
CA TYR A 128 24.45 -10.09 11.75
C TYR A 128 24.96 -11.21 12.66
N ASN A 129 25.50 -10.84 13.83
CA ASN A 129 26.04 -11.78 14.81
C ASN A 129 25.31 -11.63 16.15
N VAL A 130 24.87 -12.74 16.73
CA VAL A 130 24.20 -12.84 18.04
C VAL A 130 24.91 -13.94 18.83
N GLU A 131 25.09 -13.74 20.13
CA GLU A 131 25.96 -14.57 20.98
C GLU A 131 25.46 -16.03 21.12
N GLY A 132 24.15 -16.26 21.02
CA GLY A 132 23.56 -17.60 21.09
C GLY A 132 22.03 -17.56 21.11
N PRO A 133 21.37 -18.74 21.20
CA PRO A 133 19.93 -18.83 21.42
C PRO A 133 19.51 -18.04 22.66
N ASN A 134 18.35 -17.40 22.61
CA ASN A 134 17.78 -16.62 23.70
C ASN A 134 18.58 -15.37 24.11
N SER A 135 19.65 -15.03 23.37
CA SER A 135 20.45 -13.82 23.66
C SER A 135 19.81 -12.53 23.11
N LEU A 136 19.03 -12.62 22.03
CA LEU A 136 18.35 -11.46 21.46
C LEU A 136 17.06 -11.87 20.78
N TRP A 137 15.92 -11.39 21.30
CA TRP A 137 14.63 -11.51 20.62
C TRP A 137 14.32 -10.23 19.83
N HIS A 138 13.83 -10.38 18.61
CA HIS A 138 13.25 -9.27 17.82
C HIS A 138 11.74 -9.38 17.91
N ILE A 139 11.09 -8.28 18.25
CA ILE A 139 9.64 -8.18 18.28
C ILE A 139 9.18 -7.10 17.29
N ASP A 140 8.10 -7.39 16.56
CA ASP A 140 7.57 -6.49 15.53
C ASP A 140 6.04 -6.68 15.36
N GLY A 141 5.38 -5.62 14.90
CA GLY A 141 3.95 -5.56 14.61
C GLY A 141 3.66 -5.36 13.12
N ASN A 142 2.88 -6.25 12.50
CA ASN A 142 2.46 -6.13 11.11
C ASN A 142 1.04 -5.56 11.00
N HIS A 143 0.94 -4.35 10.44
CA HIS A 143 -0.29 -3.56 10.35
C HIS A 143 -0.95 -3.63 8.96
N LYS A 144 -0.51 -4.51 8.05
CA LYS A 144 -1.06 -4.58 6.68
C LYS A 144 -2.57 -4.86 6.63
N LEU A 145 -3.11 -5.50 7.66
CA LEU A 145 -4.52 -5.86 7.78
C LEU A 145 -5.31 -4.96 8.75
N ILE A 146 -4.76 -3.81 9.14
CA ILE A 146 -5.38 -2.90 10.12
C ILE A 146 -6.75 -2.37 9.67
N LYS A 147 -7.02 -2.33 8.35
CA LYS A 147 -8.34 -1.98 7.80
C LYS A 147 -9.46 -2.91 8.25
N TRP A 148 -9.12 -4.17 8.53
CA TRP A 148 -10.03 -5.17 9.11
C TRP A 148 -9.83 -5.31 10.62
N ARG A 149 -9.14 -4.35 11.24
CA ARG A 149 -8.75 -4.33 12.65
C ARG A 149 -7.81 -5.44 13.07
N PHE A 150 -7.17 -6.15 12.15
CA PHE A 150 -6.19 -7.18 12.49
C PHE A 150 -4.78 -6.62 12.58
N VAL A 151 -4.11 -6.91 13.70
CA VAL A 151 -2.70 -6.63 13.95
C VAL A 151 -2.01 -7.94 14.27
N ILE A 152 -0.91 -8.25 13.59
CA ILE A 152 -0.12 -9.47 13.84
C ILE A 152 1.13 -9.09 14.60
N HIS A 153 1.28 -9.62 15.81
CA HIS A 153 2.43 -9.47 16.68
C HIS A 153 3.33 -10.68 16.53
N GLY A 154 4.59 -10.45 16.20
CA GLY A 154 5.58 -11.51 16.02
C GLY A 154 6.79 -11.29 16.89
N GLY A 155 7.37 -12.38 17.36
CA GLY A 155 8.69 -12.41 17.98
C GLY A 155 9.55 -13.48 17.32
N ILE A 156 10.83 -13.21 17.12
CA ILE A 156 11.81 -14.21 16.66
C ILE A 156 13.06 -14.19 17.54
N ASP A 157 13.65 -15.36 17.77
CA ASP A 157 14.99 -15.46 18.31
C ASP A 157 16.04 -15.12 17.24
N GLY A 158 16.94 -14.19 17.57
CA GLY A 158 17.92 -13.62 16.64
C GLY A 158 18.98 -14.61 16.19
N TYR A 159 19.30 -15.62 17.00
CA TYR A 159 20.31 -16.63 16.68
C TYR A 159 19.70 -17.81 15.90
N THR A 160 18.72 -18.49 16.50
CA THR A 160 18.10 -19.70 15.96
C THR A 160 17.10 -19.43 14.84
N ARG A 161 16.60 -18.19 14.73
CA ARG A 161 15.49 -17.80 13.84
C ARG A 161 14.16 -18.47 14.17
N THR A 162 14.06 -19.08 15.35
CA THR A 162 12.80 -19.67 15.85
C THR A 162 11.76 -18.56 16.05
N VAL A 163 10.55 -18.80 15.57
CA VAL A 163 9.40 -17.94 15.86
C VAL A 163 8.94 -18.23 17.28
N ILE A 164 9.23 -17.33 18.22
CA ILE A 164 8.92 -17.50 19.64
C ILE A 164 7.42 -17.25 19.93
N TYR A 165 6.79 -16.37 19.16
CA TYR A 165 5.35 -16.21 19.11
C TYR A 165 4.93 -15.54 17.80
N LEU A 166 3.70 -15.85 17.35
CA LEU A 166 3.04 -15.16 16.25
C LEU A 166 1.54 -15.13 16.56
N LYS A 167 1.02 -13.97 16.92
CA LYS A 167 -0.36 -13.81 17.40
C LYS A 167 -1.09 -12.72 16.63
N CYS A 168 -2.35 -12.97 16.31
CA CYS A 168 -3.23 -11.98 15.71
C CYS A 168 -4.16 -11.40 16.79
N SER A 169 -4.25 -10.08 16.87
CA SER A 169 -5.16 -9.37 17.77
C SER A 169 -6.01 -8.36 17.00
N THR A 170 -7.00 -7.80 17.69
CA THR A 170 -7.87 -6.74 17.15
C THR A 170 -7.44 -5.32 17.54
N ASN A 171 -6.27 -5.18 18.18
CA ASN A 171 -5.74 -3.95 18.76
C ASN A 171 -4.20 -3.97 18.81
N ASN A 172 -3.58 -2.79 18.97
CA ASN A 172 -2.13 -2.62 19.12
C ASN A 172 -1.77 -2.12 20.53
N LEU A 173 -2.44 -2.63 21.57
CA LEU A 173 -2.22 -2.18 22.95
C LEU A 173 -0.96 -2.83 23.54
N ALA A 174 -0.26 -2.09 24.40
CA ALA A 174 0.94 -2.59 25.07
C ALA A 174 0.71 -3.85 25.90
N ALA A 175 -0.42 -3.93 26.62
CA ALA A 175 -0.82 -5.13 27.36
C ALA A 175 -0.98 -6.38 26.46
N THR A 176 -1.43 -6.21 25.22
CA THR A 176 -1.61 -7.33 24.26
C THR A 176 -0.27 -7.86 23.77
N VAL A 177 0.66 -6.95 23.43
CA VAL A 177 2.04 -7.30 23.06
C VAL A 177 2.73 -7.97 24.23
N MET A 178 2.60 -7.40 25.43
CA MET A 178 3.20 -7.93 26.65
C MET A 178 2.66 -9.32 27.02
N SER A 179 1.35 -9.56 26.89
CA SER A 179 0.77 -10.90 27.10
C SER A 179 1.37 -11.93 26.13
N SER A 180 1.54 -11.56 24.86
CA SER A 180 2.15 -12.43 23.85
C SER A 180 3.61 -12.73 24.18
N PHE A 181 4.36 -11.71 24.57
CA PHE A 181 5.75 -11.81 24.97
C PHE A 181 5.93 -12.68 26.23
N TYR A 182 5.11 -12.46 27.25
CA TYR A 182 5.18 -13.19 28.52
C TYR A 182 4.89 -14.68 28.35
N GLU A 183 3.92 -15.05 27.52
CA GLU A 183 3.67 -16.45 27.20
C GLU A 183 4.89 -17.11 26.54
N ALA A 184 5.60 -16.41 25.65
CA ALA A 184 6.84 -16.92 25.08
C ALA A 184 7.95 -17.03 26.14
N VAL A 185 8.06 -16.06 27.06
CA VAL A 185 8.99 -16.13 28.19
C VAL A 185 8.73 -17.35 29.08
N CYS A 186 7.46 -17.69 29.34
CA CYS A 186 7.11 -18.88 30.11
C CYS A 186 7.57 -20.19 29.44
N VAL A 187 7.72 -20.21 28.12
CA VAL A 187 8.15 -21.40 27.35
C VAL A 187 9.66 -21.45 27.16
N TYR A 188 10.27 -20.31 26.81
CA TYR A 188 11.67 -20.25 26.35
C TYR A 188 12.63 -19.59 27.36
N GLY A 189 12.10 -19.05 28.46
CA GLY A 189 12.85 -18.23 29.41
C GLY A 189 12.90 -16.75 29.00
N VAL A 190 13.41 -15.91 29.90
CA VAL A 190 13.60 -14.48 29.63
C VAL A 190 14.80 -14.31 28.69
N PRO A 191 14.69 -13.56 27.58
CA PRO A 191 15.84 -13.31 26.70
C PRO A 191 16.85 -12.36 27.33
N ASP A 192 18.12 -12.45 26.93
CA ASP A 192 19.10 -11.46 27.38
C ASP A 192 18.78 -10.08 26.82
N LYS A 193 18.32 -9.95 25.58
CA LYS A 193 18.01 -8.64 24.98
C LYS A 193 16.73 -8.71 24.18
N VAL A 194 16.04 -7.59 24.09
CA VAL A 194 14.90 -7.41 23.19
C VAL A 194 15.20 -6.24 22.27
N ARG A 195 14.92 -6.43 20.98
CA ARG A 195 14.93 -5.38 19.97
C ARG A 195 13.53 -5.18 19.43
N SER A 196 13.12 -3.91 19.39
CA SER A 196 11.87 -3.45 18.79
C SER A 196 12.08 -2.07 18.19
N ASP A 197 11.12 -1.62 17.39
CA ASP A 197 10.99 -0.19 17.08
C ASP A 197 10.58 0.59 18.35
N LEU A 198 10.48 1.91 18.25
CA LEU A 198 10.04 2.81 19.32
C LEU A 198 8.50 2.90 19.46
N GLY A 199 7.77 1.86 19.06
CA GLY A 199 6.32 1.80 19.15
C GLY A 199 5.81 1.80 20.60
N GLY A 200 4.72 2.54 20.85
CA GLY A 200 4.10 2.63 22.18
C GLY A 200 3.54 1.30 22.69
N GLU A 201 3.25 0.36 21.78
CA GLU A 201 2.85 -1.01 22.09
C GLU A 201 3.96 -1.85 22.73
N ASN A 202 5.22 -1.44 22.61
CA ASN A 202 6.35 -2.19 23.17
C ASN A 202 6.72 -1.75 24.60
N ILE A 203 6.08 -0.68 25.12
CA ILE A 203 6.42 -0.06 26.42
C ILE A 203 6.37 -1.06 27.57
N ASP A 204 5.33 -1.90 27.65
CA ASP A 204 5.19 -2.83 28.77
C ASP A 204 6.21 -3.97 28.70
N VAL A 205 6.62 -4.40 27.50
CA VAL A 205 7.74 -5.32 27.31
C VAL A 205 9.05 -4.70 27.78
N TRP A 206 9.29 -3.41 27.44
CA TRP A 206 10.49 -2.72 27.91
C TRP A 206 10.53 -2.60 29.43
N ARG A 207 9.40 -2.24 30.05
CA ARG A 207 9.27 -2.18 31.53
C ARG A 207 9.58 -3.53 32.15
N TYR A 208 8.96 -4.59 31.65
CA TYR A 208 9.22 -5.94 32.11
C TYR A 208 10.71 -6.30 31.99
N MET A 209 11.31 -6.07 30.82
CA MET A 209 12.73 -6.35 30.58
C MET A 209 13.66 -5.51 31.46
N VAL A 210 13.26 -4.32 31.90
CA VAL A 210 14.02 -3.50 32.87
C VAL A 210 13.85 -4.03 34.29
N GLU A 211 12.62 -4.39 34.69
CA GLU A 211 12.29 -4.93 36.01
C GLU A 211 12.98 -6.28 36.28
N GLN A 212 13.11 -7.13 35.26
CA GLN A 212 13.85 -8.39 35.37
C GLN A 212 15.36 -8.19 35.65
N LYS A 213 15.89 -6.98 35.51
CA LYS A 213 17.33 -6.71 35.62
C LYS A 213 17.75 -6.06 36.93
N GLN A 214 18.23 -6.91 37.81
CA GLN A 214 19.45 -6.61 38.56
C GLN A 214 20.72 -7.05 37.78
N SER A 215 20.62 -7.46 36.50
CA SER A 215 21.79 -7.76 35.62
C SER A 215 21.46 -7.70 34.10
N ASN A 216 22.20 -6.87 33.34
CA ASN A 216 22.52 -6.90 31.89
C ASN A 216 21.53 -6.98 30.67
N SER A 217 20.22 -7.16 30.74
CA SER A 217 19.32 -7.14 29.55
C SER A 217 19.05 -5.81 28.77
N ALA A 218 19.86 -5.40 27.79
CA ALA A 218 19.66 -4.11 27.10
C ALA A 218 18.44 -4.13 26.14
N VAL A 219 17.47 -3.23 26.34
CA VAL A 219 16.48 -2.90 25.30
C VAL A 219 17.21 -2.16 24.19
N LEU A 220 17.22 -2.73 22.99
CA LEU A 220 17.82 -2.11 21.82
C LEU A 220 16.68 -1.51 20.99
N THR A 221 16.60 -0.20 20.97
CA THR A 221 15.67 0.51 20.10
C THR A 221 16.34 0.74 18.76
N ASP A 222 15.65 0.44 17.67
CA ASP A 222 16.18 0.74 16.34
C ASP A 222 16.16 2.27 16.12
N GLY A 223 17.32 2.91 16.34
CA GLY A 223 17.58 4.28 15.93
C GLY A 223 17.77 4.36 14.41
N GLY A 224 17.14 5.34 13.79
CA GLY A 224 17.14 5.59 12.34
C GLY A 224 18.51 5.75 11.69
#